data_AF-A0A5E6RID8-F1
#
_entry.id   AF-A0A5E6RID8-F1
#
_cell.length_a   1.000
_cell.length_b   1.000
_cell.length_c   1.000
_cell.angle_alpha   90.00
_cell.angle_beta   90.00
_cell.angle_gamma   90.00
#
_symmetry.space_group_name_H-M   'P 1'
#
loop_
_entity.id
_entity.type
_entity.pdbx_description
1 polymer ?
#
loop_
_entity_poly.entity_id
_entity_poly.type
_entity_poly.pdbx_seq_one_letter_code
_entity_poly.pdbx_strand_id
1 'polypeptide(L)'
;MEKSFSDHIVEILEVTEDNPALKDLLLNMFFSNPPGSVSRNIKKILDTYQLKPRAKSGWSCQHKGCEKKSCASHEVSENAVLKNICSLDSSVVILKKDIKDNPIFFVEGRQHKRNATNFPGYCSEHDAALFSDIDSSDTPFDIHYVNKQCLRTTRAQIFEMDLQVKASEIFISDVPESIRNDREVIEVIRHFNDKKTGLELKRQRLWDVYNKIFDGIESKNYVLKFESFPTGAAGFCFTACVDLTKDEEEDPCIIYACKLDLKSSSETFVAYLDNAISKKMFDDFTRCHQISFGLLMYTLKSKLIFSENFASYISADVKEVLYKDEELYPVGPIQHYFISTAFFSNPTEP
;
A
#
# COMPACT_ATOMS: atom_id res chain seq x y z
N MET A 1 7.08 -37.55 8.74
CA MET A 1 7.07 -36.42 7.78
C MET A 1 6.53 -35.23 8.55
N GLU A 2 7.21 -34.08 8.56
CA GLU A 2 6.63 -32.87 9.18
C GLU A 2 5.41 -32.44 8.36
N LYS A 3 4.28 -32.14 9.03
CA LYS A 3 3.05 -31.66 8.37
C LYS A 3 3.31 -30.29 7.73
N SER A 4 2.83 -30.10 6.51
CA SER A 4 2.82 -28.84 5.78
C SER A 4 1.74 -27.89 6.33
N PHE A 5 1.76 -26.63 5.87
CA PHE A 5 0.71 -25.66 6.22
C PHE A 5 -0.68 -26.19 5.80
N SER A 6 -0.78 -26.71 4.58
CA SER A 6 -2.05 -27.24 4.04
C SER A 6 -2.53 -28.46 4.82
N ASP A 7 -1.62 -29.34 5.26
CA ASP A 7 -1.99 -30.53 6.06
C ASP A 7 -2.67 -30.11 7.38
N HIS A 8 -2.15 -29.06 8.03
CA HIS A 8 -2.76 -28.53 9.25
C HIS A 8 -4.12 -27.89 8.99
N ILE A 9 -4.27 -27.15 7.88
CA ILE A 9 -5.55 -26.55 7.51
C ILE A 9 -6.59 -27.63 7.22
N VAL A 10 -6.25 -28.65 6.42
CA VAL A 10 -7.15 -29.76 6.10
C VAL A 10 -7.60 -30.47 7.37
N GLU A 11 -6.68 -30.81 8.27
CA GLU A 11 -7.03 -31.45 9.54
C GLU A 11 -7.97 -30.58 10.38
N ILE A 12 -7.75 -29.26 10.46
CA ILE A 12 -8.67 -28.35 11.15
C ILE A 12 -10.04 -28.36 10.48
N LEU A 13 -10.12 -28.30 9.15
CA LEU A 13 -11.39 -28.30 8.43
C LEU A 13 -12.15 -29.62 8.62
N GLU A 14 -11.46 -30.76 8.59
CA GLU A 14 -12.05 -32.09 8.79
C GLU A 14 -12.64 -32.25 10.20
N VAL A 15 -11.91 -31.82 11.24
CA VAL A 15 -12.42 -31.96 12.62
C VAL A 15 -13.49 -30.93 12.99
N THR A 16 -13.72 -29.93 12.14
CA THR A 16 -14.66 -28.82 12.38
C THR A 16 -15.76 -28.68 11.34
N GLU A 17 -15.95 -29.68 10.48
CA GLU A 17 -16.85 -29.65 9.32
C GLU A 17 -18.23 -29.05 9.63
N ASP A 18 -18.84 -29.44 10.76
CA ASP A 18 -20.16 -29.00 11.18
C ASP A 18 -20.16 -27.94 12.29
N ASN A 19 -19.01 -27.35 12.63
CA ASN A 19 -18.89 -26.39 13.72
C ASN A 19 -18.07 -25.14 13.31
N PRO A 20 -18.73 -24.13 12.72
CA PRO A 20 -18.08 -22.90 12.28
C PRO A 20 -17.34 -22.15 13.39
N ALA A 21 -17.91 -22.11 14.60
CA ALA A 21 -17.28 -21.43 15.73
C ALA A 21 -15.98 -22.13 16.17
N LEU A 22 -15.98 -23.46 16.18
CA LEU A 22 -14.77 -24.24 16.47
C LEU A 22 -13.74 -24.12 15.34
N LYS A 23 -14.19 -24.12 14.09
CA LYS A 23 -13.33 -23.88 12.91
C LYS A 23 -12.59 -22.56 13.05
N ASP A 24 -13.31 -21.47 13.30
CA ASP A 24 -12.73 -20.14 13.44
C ASP A 24 -11.76 -20.08 14.62
N LEU A 25 -12.12 -20.69 15.75
CA LEU A 25 -11.23 -20.78 16.92
C LEU A 25 -9.91 -21.50 16.59
N LEU A 26 -9.98 -22.68 15.97
CA LEU A 26 -8.79 -23.48 15.66
C LEU A 26 -7.91 -22.84 14.58
N LEU A 27 -8.52 -22.25 13.54
CA LEU A 27 -7.79 -21.48 12.54
C LEU A 27 -7.09 -20.27 13.17
N ASN A 28 -7.78 -19.54 14.05
CA ASN A 28 -7.18 -18.42 14.77
C ASN A 28 -6.00 -18.84 15.64
N MET A 29 -6.12 -19.96 16.36
CA MET A 29 -5.02 -20.51 17.16
C MET A 29 -3.82 -20.91 16.30
N PHE A 30 -4.07 -21.56 15.16
CA PHE A 30 -3.04 -21.98 14.22
C PHE A 30 -2.31 -20.79 13.60
N PHE A 31 -3.03 -19.79 13.09
CA PHE A 31 -2.42 -18.60 12.50
C PHE A 31 -1.67 -17.75 13.52
N SER A 32 -2.18 -17.64 14.75
CA SER A 32 -1.51 -16.87 15.81
C SER A 32 -0.21 -17.53 16.28
N ASN A 33 -0.15 -18.86 16.28
CA ASN A 33 0.99 -19.64 16.75
C ASN A 33 1.31 -20.82 15.82
N PRO A 34 1.77 -20.56 14.59
CA PRO A 34 2.05 -21.63 13.65
C PRO A 34 3.24 -22.48 14.13
N PRO A 35 3.24 -23.80 13.88
CA PRO A 35 4.37 -24.66 14.20
C PRO A 35 5.70 -24.13 13.64
N GLY A 36 6.82 -24.37 14.34
CA GLY A 36 8.11 -23.80 13.97
C GLY A 36 8.63 -24.20 12.57
N SER A 37 8.25 -25.37 12.05
CA SER A 37 8.52 -25.79 10.66
C SER A 37 7.73 -24.94 9.66
N VAL A 38 6.43 -24.77 9.90
CA VAL A 38 5.53 -23.94 9.10
C VAL A 38 5.99 -22.48 9.09
N SER A 39 6.28 -21.91 10.25
CA SER A 39 6.78 -20.53 10.38
C SER A 39 8.08 -20.30 9.59
N ARG A 40 9.04 -21.24 9.67
CA ARG A 40 10.29 -21.17 8.86
C ARG A 40 10.01 -21.21 7.35
N ASN A 41 9.08 -22.04 6.91
CA ASN A 41 8.71 -22.13 5.50
C ASN A 41 8.04 -20.84 5.00
N ILE A 42 7.12 -20.26 5.78
CA ILE A 42 6.49 -18.98 5.43
C ILE A 42 7.56 -17.89 5.31
N LYS A 43 8.49 -17.79 6.27
CA LYS A 43 9.60 -16.81 6.21
C LYS A 43 10.43 -16.97 4.95
N LYS A 44 10.79 -18.21 4.60
CA LYS A 44 11.53 -18.51 3.36
C LYS A 44 10.77 -18.08 2.11
N ILE A 45 9.47 -18.37 2.03
CA ILE A 45 8.61 -17.99 0.90
C ILE A 45 8.53 -16.46 0.81
N LEU A 46 8.25 -15.76 1.91
CA LEU A 46 8.19 -14.31 1.94
C LEU A 46 9.53 -13.68 1.54
N ASP A 47 10.66 -14.18 2.04
CA ASP A 47 11.97 -13.66 1.63
C ASP A 47 12.28 -13.88 0.14
N THR A 48 11.66 -14.89 -0.49
CA THR A 48 11.82 -15.19 -1.93
C THR A 48 10.91 -14.34 -2.80
N TYR A 49 9.62 -14.25 -2.45
CA TYR A 49 8.58 -13.69 -3.33
C TYR A 49 8.05 -12.33 -2.87
N GLN A 50 8.23 -11.93 -1.61
CA GLN A 50 7.98 -10.56 -1.17
C GLN A 50 9.18 -9.69 -1.56
N LEU A 51 9.29 -9.45 -2.87
CA LEU A 51 10.33 -8.61 -3.44
C LEU A 51 10.26 -7.25 -2.80
N LYS A 52 11.31 -6.89 -2.06
CA LYS A 52 11.44 -5.56 -1.47
C LYS A 52 12.09 -4.63 -2.50
N PRO A 53 11.94 -3.31 -2.36
CA PRO A 53 12.80 -2.32 -3.02
C PRO A 53 14.25 -2.44 -2.49
N ARG A 54 14.92 -3.59 -2.67
CA ARG A 54 16.26 -3.85 -2.13
C ARG A 54 17.28 -3.81 -3.26
N ALA A 55 18.18 -2.84 -3.08
CA ALA A 55 19.31 -2.44 -3.92
C ALA A 55 18.96 -1.62 -5.17
N LYS A 56 19.44 -0.36 -5.19
CA LYS A 56 19.41 0.59 -6.32
C LYS A 56 20.07 0.00 -7.59
N SER A 57 20.98 -0.95 -7.39
CA SER A 57 21.77 -1.59 -8.43
C SER A 57 20.85 -2.41 -9.34
N GLY A 58 20.46 -1.81 -10.46
CA GLY A 58 19.64 -2.47 -11.49
C GLY A 58 18.48 -1.62 -12.00
N TRP A 59 18.17 -0.49 -11.36
CA TRP A 59 17.04 0.36 -11.78
C TRP A 59 17.52 1.61 -12.51
N SER A 60 17.00 1.83 -13.71
CA SER A 60 17.13 3.08 -14.45
C SER A 60 16.02 4.04 -14.09
N CYS A 61 16.27 5.33 -14.28
CA CYS A 61 15.26 6.37 -14.27
C CYS A 61 14.16 6.01 -15.27
N GLN A 62 12.91 6.11 -14.84
CA GLN A 62 11.77 5.83 -15.71
C GLN A 62 11.12 7.11 -16.25
N HIS A 63 11.83 8.25 -16.20
CA HIS A 63 11.42 9.43 -16.93
C HIS A 63 11.76 9.24 -18.42
N LYS A 64 10.85 9.65 -19.31
CA LYS A 64 10.90 9.33 -20.75
C LYS A 64 12.26 9.67 -21.36
N GLY A 65 12.93 8.66 -21.92
CA GLY A 65 14.22 8.82 -22.59
C GLY A 65 15.44 8.96 -21.66
N CYS A 66 15.29 8.71 -20.35
CA CYS A 66 16.41 8.79 -19.40
C CYS A 66 17.05 7.43 -19.13
N GLU A 67 18.34 7.29 -19.41
CA GLU A 67 19.11 6.06 -19.14
C GLU A 67 19.91 6.12 -17.83
N LYS A 68 19.87 7.25 -17.12
CA LYS A 68 20.59 7.42 -15.85
C LYS A 68 20.07 6.45 -14.79
N LYS A 69 20.91 6.06 -13.85
CA LYS A 69 20.50 5.22 -12.72
C LYS A 69 19.47 5.94 -11.85
N SER A 70 18.50 5.19 -11.33
CA SER A 70 17.52 5.71 -10.37
C SER A 70 18.19 6.06 -9.04
N CYS A 71 17.78 7.18 -8.45
CA CYS A 71 18.00 7.54 -7.06
C CYS A 71 16.94 6.86 -6.16
N ALA A 72 16.98 7.16 -4.87
CA ALA A 72 15.93 6.80 -3.93
C ALA A 72 14.92 7.94 -3.88
N SER A 73 13.98 7.95 -4.83
CA SER A 73 12.82 8.84 -4.86
C SER A 73 11.90 8.53 -3.68
N HIS A 74 11.03 9.46 -3.32
CA HIS A 74 10.09 9.29 -2.21
C HIS A 74 8.64 9.47 -2.66
N GLU A 75 7.77 8.53 -2.30
CA GLU A 75 6.32 8.67 -2.52
C GLU A 75 5.75 9.82 -1.69
N VAL A 76 6.31 10.08 -0.51
CA VAL A 76 5.94 11.18 0.40
C VAL A 76 7.20 11.98 0.73
N SER A 77 7.11 13.31 0.61
CA SER A 77 8.26 14.20 0.81
C SER A 77 8.92 14.04 2.18
N GLU A 78 10.25 13.85 2.20
CA GLU A 78 11.00 13.85 3.46
C GLU A 78 10.87 15.20 4.18
N ASN A 79 11.04 16.29 3.42
CA ASN A 79 11.18 17.64 3.97
C ASN A 79 9.83 18.31 4.26
N ALA A 80 8.86 18.16 3.35
CA ALA A 80 7.56 18.79 3.52
C ALA A 80 6.63 18.02 4.47
N VAL A 81 6.80 16.68 4.59
CA VAL A 81 5.88 15.82 5.35
C VAL A 81 6.59 15.02 6.44
N LEU A 82 7.49 14.10 6.09
CA LEU A 82 8.00 13.11 7.06
C LEU A 82 8.83 13.72 8.19
N LYS A 83 9.47 14.88 7.95
CA LYS A 83 10.20 15.65 8.96
C LYS A 83 9.28 16.15 10.09
N ASN A 84 7.99 16.33 9.82
CA ASN A 84 7.03 16.83 10.81
C ASN A 84 6.49 15.72 11.72
N ILE A 85 6.61 14.45 11.31
CA ILE A 85 6.13 13.30 12.09
C ILE A 85 7.27 12.41 12.63
N CYS A 86 8.53 12.64 12.23
CA CYS A 86 9.65 11.86 12.74
C CYS A 86 10.06 12.25 14.16
N SER A 87 10.59 11.30 14.90
CA SER A 87 11.27 11.50 16.19
C SER A 87 12.62 12.23 16.02
N LEU A 88 13.24 12.59 17.14
CA LEU A 88 14.52 13.30 17.19
C LEU A 88 15.67 12.55 16.48
N ASP A 89 15.64 11.22 16.46
CA ASP A 89 16.60 10.37 15.76
C ASP A 89 16.27 10.18 14.27
N SER A 90 15.33 10.97 13.74
CA SER A 90 14.84 10.89 12.35
C SER A 90 14.13 9.57 12.00
N SER A 91 13.62 8.84 12.99
CA SER A 91 12.82 7.64 12.76
C SER A 91 11.31 7.93 12.76
N VAL A 92 10.57 7.05 12.10
CA VAL A 92 9.11 6.99 12.07
C VAL A 92 8.69 5.55 12.37
N VAL A 93 7.44 5.36 12.77
CA VAL A 93 6.83 4.06 12.96
C VAL A 93 6.10 3.67 11.67
N ILE A 94 6.31 2.44 11.21
CA ILE A 94 5.60 1.86 10.06
C ILE A 94 4.96 0.53 10.47
N LEU A 95 3.97 0.06 9.72
CA LEU A 95 3.50 -1.32 9.82
C LEU A 95 4.22 -2.20 8.81
N LYS A 96 4.77 -3.32 9.29
CA LYS A 96 5.48 -4.29 8.45
C LYS A 96 5.19 -5.70 8.90
N LYS A 97 5.37 -6.68 8.01
CA LYS A 97 5.27 -8.10 8.37
C LYS A 97 6.25 -8.45 9.49
N ASP A 98 5.78 -9.22 10.46
CA ASP A 98 6.59 -9.70 11.57
C ASP A 98 7.39 -10.95 11.19
N ILE A 99 8.41 -10.73 10.36
CA ILE A 99 9.31 -11.80 9.90
C ILE A 99 10.07 -12.44 11.06
N LYS A 100 10.22 -11.75 12.21
CA LYS A 100 10.99 -12.28 13.35
C LYS A 100 10.17 -13.29 14.12
N ASP A 101 8.94 -12.95 14.49
CA ASP A 101 8.10 -13.84 15.31
C ASP A 101 7.03 -14.49 14.42
N ASN A 102 5.91 -13.81 14.14
CA ASN A 102 4.83 -14.36 13.33
C ASN A 102 4.68 -13.70 11.94
N PRO A 103 5.19 -14.31 10.86
CA PRO A 103 5.22 -13.71 9.52
C PRO A 103 3.83 -13.55 8.87
N ILE A 104 2.79 -14.14 9.44
CA ILE A 104 1.41 -13.95 8.97
C ILE A 104 0.91 -12.55 9.35
N PHE A 105 1.34 -12.03 10.50
CA PHE A 105 0.86 -10.77 11.07
C PHE A 105 1.78 -9.60 10.72
N PHE A 106 1.23 -8.39 10.89
CA PHE A 106 1.96 -7.14 10.89
C PHE A 106 2.34 -6.74 12.32
N VAL A 107 3.38 -5.91 12.42
CA VAL A 107 3.84 -5.31 13.66
C VAL A 107 4.37 -3.91 13.38
N GLU A 108 4.38 -3.06 14.41
CA GLU A 108 5.09 -1.79 14.39
C GLU A 108 6.61 -1.98 14.21
N GLY A 109 7.18 -1.18 13.33
CA GLY A 109 8.62 -1.13 13.10
C GLY A 109 9.13 0.29 13.08
N ARG A 110 10.27 0.54 13.72
CA ARG A 110 11.02 1.80 13.55
C ARG A 110 11.81 1.78 12.25
N GLN A 111 11.74 2.87 11.49
CA GLN A 111 12.46 3.06 10.23
C GLN A 111 12.90 4.52 10.10
N HIS A 112 14.12 4.77 9.60
CA HIS A 112 14.55 6.13 9.28
C HIS A 112 13.62 6.73 8.22
N LYS A 113 13.19 7.99 8.37
CA LYS A 113 12.21 8.65 7.49
C LYS A 113 12.53 8.52 5.99
N ARG A 114 13.81 8.69 5.62
CA ARG A 114 14.34 8.51 4.25
C ARG A 114 14.05 7.17 3.59
N ASN A 115 13.74 6.16 4.39
CA ASN A 115 13.47 4.81 3.90
C ASN A 115 11.98 4.48 3.95
N ALA A 116 11.14 5.27 4.63
CA ALA A 116 9.76 4.88 4.90
C ALA A 116 8.90 4.81 3.62
N THR A 117 9.18 5.67 2.64
CA THR A 117 8.43 5.79 1.37
C THR A 117 9.33 5.77 0.14
N ASN A 118 10.55 5.24 0.28
CA ASN A 118 11.49 5.30 -0.82
C ASN A 118 11.26 4.21 -1.87
N PHE A 119 11.50 4.56 -3.13
CA PHE A 119 11.43 3.64 -4.24
C PHE A 119 12.35 4.11 -5.38
N PRO A 120 12.80 3.22 -6.28
CA PRO A 120 13.57 3.59 -7.45
C PRO A 120 12.65 4.13 -8.56
N GLY A 121 12.42 5.44 -8.53
CA GLY A 121 11.57 6.15 -9.49
C GLY A 121 12.33 6.86 -10.60
N TYR A 122 13.14 7.83 -10.20
CA TYR A 122 13.76 8.84 -11.05
C TYR A 122 15.27 8.91 -10.83
N CYS A 123 16.02 9.53 -11.73
CA CYS A 123 17.38 9.98 -11.40
C CYS A 123 17.30 11.25 -10.55
N SER A 124 18.38 11.59 -9.83
CA SER A 124 18.39 12.75 -8.93
C SER A 124 18.01 14.07 -9.62
N GLU A 125 18.35 14.24 -10.91
CA GLU A 125 18.02 15.45 -11.67
C GLU A 125 16.52 15.56 -11.95
N HIS A 126 15.90 14.49 -12.46
CA HIS A 126 14.45 14.49 -12.73
C HIS A 126 13.62 14.51 -11.44
N ASP A 127 14.08 13.83 -10.39
CA ASP A 127 13.43 13.87 -9.08
C ASP A 127 13.35 15.32 -8.56
N ALA A 128 14.49 16.02 -8.54
CA ALA A 128 14.55 17.42 -8.12
C ALA A 128 13.75 18.35 -9.05
N ALA A 129 13.84 18.17 -10.37
CA ALA A 129 13.12 19.00 -11.33
C ALA A 129 11.59 18.87 -11.19
N LEU A 130 11.10 17.64 -10.94
CA LEU A 130 9.68 17.38 -10.80
C LEU A 130 9.12 17.86 -9.45
N PHE A 131 9.90 17.87 -8.39
CA PHE A 131 9.34 17.87 -7.03
C PHE A 131 9.93 18.88 -6.05
N SER A 132 11.06 19.52 -6.35
CA SER A 132 11.74 20.43 -5.43
C SER A 132 10.86 21.60 -4.94
N ASP A 133 9.93 22.04 -5.78
CA ASP A 133 8.97 23.10 -5.47
C ASP A 133 7.90 22.68 -4.44
N ILE A 134 7.51 21.40 -4.40
CA ILE A 134 6.53 20.88 -3.41
C ILE A 134 7.19 20.19 -2.21
N ASP A 135 8.51 19.96 -2.27
CA ASP A 135 9.29 19.41 -1.16
C ASP A 135 9.72 20.49 -0.15
N SER A 136 9.49 21.76 -0.45
CA SER A 136 9.64 22.84 0.51
C SER A 136 8.52 22.81 1.55
N SER A 137 8.86 22.99 2.83
CA SER A 137 7.91 22.95 3.94
C SER A 137 6.98 24.17 4.02
N ASP A 138 7.26 25.22 3.24
CA ASP A 138 6.45 26.44 3.17
C ASP A 138 5.58 26.50 1.90
N THR A 139 5.53 25.42 1.12
CA THR A 139 4.72 25.36 -0.10
C THR A 139 3.23 25.36 0.24
N PRO A 140 2.41 26.24 -0.37
CA PRO A 140 0.97 26.19 -0.21
C PRO A 140 0.39 24.85 -0.68
N PHE A 141 -0.59 24.34 0.06
CA PHE A 141 -1.36 23.18 -0.36
C PHE A 141 -2.45 23.62 -1.35
N ASP A 142 -2.24 23.33 -2.63
CA ASP A 142 -3.14 23.70 -3.73
C ASP A 142 -3.25 22.59 -4.79
N ILE A 143 -3.96 22.85 -5.89
CA ILE A 143 -4.12 21.88 -6.99
C ILE A 143 -2.79 21.46 -7.62
N HIS A 144 -1.78 22.35 -7.64
CA HIS A 144 -0.45 22.06 -8.16
C HIS A 144 0.27 21.07 -7.25
N TYR A 145 0.25 21.31 -5.94
CA TYR A 145 0.76 20.39 -4.92
C TYR A 145 0.10 19.02 -5.06
N VAL A 146 -1.23 18.98 -5.12
CA VAL A 146 -2.01 17.74 -5.23
C VAL A 146 -1.64 16.96 -6.49
N ASN A 147 -1.55 17.61 -7.65
CA ASN A 147 -1.20 16.91 -8.89
C ASN A 147 0.22 16.34 -8.84
N LYS A 148 1.19 17.08 -8.29
CA LYS A 148 2.57 16.58 -8.11
C LYS A 148 2.66 15.45 -7.08
N GLN A 149 1.90 15.51 -5.98
CA GLN A 149 1.80 14.41 -5.03
C GLN A 149 1.17 13.17 -5.69
N CYS A 150 0.09 13.33 -6.46
CA CYS A 150 -0.53 12.21 -7.17
C CYS A 150 0.38 11.64 -8.26
N LEU A 151 1.20 12.47 -8.94
CA LEU A 151 2.21 12.02 -9.90
C LEU A 151 3.23 11.08 -9.27
N ARG A 152 3.80 11.44 -8.10
CA ARG A 152 4.74 10.56 -7.39
C ARG A 152 4.07 9.31 -6.80
N THR A 153 2.85 9.42 -6.29
CA THR A 153 2.07 8.26 -5.80
C THR A 153 1.74 7.29 -6.94
N THR A 154 1.37 7.79 -8.12
CA THR A 154 1.17 6.96 -9.33
C THR A 154 2.44 6.22 -9.70
N ARG A 155 3.58 6.92 -9.69
CA ARG A 155 4.87 6.30 -10.03
C ARG A 155 5.28 5.22 -9.03
N ALA A 156 5.07 5.46 -7.72
CA ALA A 156 5.31 4.47 -6.69
C ALA A 156 4.41 3.24 -6.88
N GLN A 157 3.14 3.44 -7.23
CA GLN A 157 2.19 2.36 -7.52
C GLN A 157 2.59 1.53 -8.74
N ILE A 158 3.06 2.18 -9.82
CA ILE A 158 3.63 1.50 -10.99
C ILE A 158 4.79 0.59 -10.58
N PHE A 159 5.71 1.10 -9.74
CA PHE A 159 6.85 0.32 -9.27
C PHE A 159 6.41 -0.89 -8.42
N GLU A 160 5.42 -0.72 -7.56
CA GLU A 160 4.84 -1.83 -6.80
C GLU A 160 4.26 -2.91 -7.72
N MET A 161 3.56 -2.51 -8.80
CA MET A 161 3.07 -3.45 -9.81
C MET A 161 4.22 -4.18 -10.53
N ASP A 162 5.32 -3.50 -10.86
CA ASP A 162 6.50 -4.13 -11.45
C ASP A 162 7.09 -5.22 -10.53
N LEU A 163 7.13 -4.97 -9.22
CA LEU A 163 7.56 -5.97 -8.25
C LEU A 163 6.61 -7.16 -8.21
N GLN A 164 5.30 -6.94 -8.24
CA GLN A 164 4.31 -8.03 -8.20
C GLN A 164 4.30 -8.87 -9.49
N VAL A 165 4.48 -8.23 -10.65
CA VAL A 165 4.67 -8.91 -11.94
C VAL A 165 5.90 -9.82 -11.86
N LYS A 166 7.04 -9.26 -11.42
CA LYS A 166 8.28 -10.02 -11.28
C LYS A 166 8.16 -11.17 -10.27
N ALA A 167 7.49 -10.95 -9.14
CA ALA A 167 7.25 -12.00 -8.15
C ALA A 167 6.42 -13.15 -8.75
N SER A 168 5.41 -12.82 -9.55
CA SER A 168 4.58 -13.81 -10.25
C SER A 168 5.40 -14.61 -11.27
N GLU A 169 6.30 -13.95 -12.01
CA GLU A 169 7.21 -14.61 -12.95
C GLU A 169 8.16 -15.59 -12.25
N ILE A 170 8.80 -15.16 -11.15
CA ILE A 170 9.70 -16.01 -10.37
C ILE A 170 8.93 -17.21 -9.82
N PHE A 171 7.73 -17.00 -9.29
CA PHE A 171 6.90 -18.09 -8.78
C PHE A 171 6.60 -19.13 -9.86
N ILE A 172 6.16 -18.70 -11.04
CA ILE A 172 5.85 -19.60 -12.17
C ILE A 172 7.10 -20.34 -12.65
N SER A 173 8.26 -19.67 -12.68
CA SER A 173 9.52 -20.30 -13.10
C SER A 173 10.06 -21.31 -12.08
N ASP A 174 9.78 -21.09 -10.79
CA ASP A 174 10.25 -21.93 -9.70
C ASP A 174 9.42 -23.22 -9.53
N VAL A 175 8.28 -23.34 -10.21
CA VAL A 175 7.48 -24.57 -10.20
C VAL A 175 8.27 -25.74 -10.81
N PRO A 176 8.54 -26.83 -10.06
CA PRO A 176 9.31 -27.95 -10.56
C PRO A 176 8.65 -28.65 -11.76
N GLU A 177 9.46 -28.96 -12.79
CA GLU A 177 8.98 -29.62 -14.01
C GLU A 177 8.31 -30.98 -13.73
N SER A 178 8.74 -31.67 -12.67
CA SER A 178 8.18 -32.97 -12.26
C SER A 178 6.71 -32.91 -11.84
N ILE A 179 6.21 -31.76 -11.40
CA ILE A 179 4.81 -31.58 -10.96
C ILE A 179 4.03 -30.59 -11.85
N ARG A 180 4.69 -29.99 -12.85
CA ARG A 180 4.10 -28.93 -13.69
C ARG A 180 2.87 -29.40 -14.47
N ASN A 181 2.78 -30.68 -14.80
CA ASN A 181 1.65 -31.28 -15.51
C ASN A 181 0.54 -31.80 -14.58
N ASP A 182 0.70 -31.66 -13.26
CA ASP A 182 -0.37 -31.97 -12.32
C ASP A 182 -1.53 -30.97 -12.51
N ARG A 183 -2.77 -31.47 -12.49
CA ARG A 183 -3.96 -30.67 -12.76
C ARG A 183 -4.10 -29.49 -11.78
N GLU A 184 -3.83 -29.70 -10.50
CA GLU A 184 -3.95 -28.65 -9.48
C GLU A 184 -2.85 -27.60 -9.68
N VAL A 185 -1.64 -28.04 -10.02
CA VAL A 185 -0.50 -27.15 -10.30
C VAL A 185 -0.76 -26.31 -11.55
N ILE A 186 -1.36 -26.88 -12.60
CA ILE A 186 -1.74 -26.14 -13.81
C ILE A 186 -2.73 -25.01 -13.47
N GLU A 187 -3.71 -25.27 -12.60
CA GLU A 187 -4.68 -24.25 -12.18
C GLU A 187 -4.00 -23.12 -11.38
N VAL A 188 -3.05 -23.44 -10.52
CA VAL A 188 -2.24 -22.45 -9.79
C VAL A 188 -1.39 -21.62 -10.76
N ILE A 189 -0.71 -22.26 -11.71
CA ILE A 189 0.08 -21.54 -12.74
C ILE A 189 -0.84 -20.62 -13.55
N ARG A 190 -2.03 -21.08 -13.95
CA ARG A 190 -3.00 -20.26 -14.68
C ARG A 190 -3.41 -19.04 -13.85
N HIS A 191 -3.74 -19.23 -12.57
CA HIS A 191 -4.08 -18.13 -11.67
C HIS A 191 -2.98 -17.06 -11.60
N PHE A 192 -1.70 -17.46 -11.46
CA PHE A 192 -0.59 -16.50 -11.43
C PHE A 192 -0.34 -15.83 -12.79
N ASN A 193 -0.56 -16.52 -13.90
CA ASN A 193 -0.49 -15.91 -15.25
C ASN A 193 -1.61 -14.89 -15.46
N ASP A 194 -2.83 -15.19 -15.03
CA ASP A 194 -3.98 -14.29 -15.12
C ASP A 194 -3.73 -13.04 -14.26
N LYS A 195 -3.24 -13.24 -13.02
CA LYS A 195 -2.83 -12.14 -12.13
C LYS A 195 -1.74 -11.28 -12.76
N LYS A 196 -0.70 -11.89 -13.34
CA LYS A 196 0.38 -11.18 -14.04
C LYS A 196 -0.17 -10.31 -15.16
N THR A 197 -0.99 -10.89 -16.05
CA THR A 197 -1.59 -10.18 -17.19
C THR A 197 -2.42 -8.99 -16.70
N GLY A 198 -3.26 -9.20 -15.68
CA GLY A 198 -4.05 -8.12 -15.07
C GLY A 198 -3.19 -7.01 -14.47
N LEU A 199 -2.08 -7.34 -13.81
CA LEU A 199 -1.13 -6.37 -13.29
C LEU A 199 -0.42 -5.58 -14.40
N GLU A 200 -0.04 -6.23 -15.51
CA GLU A 200 0.59 -5.57 -16.65
C GLU A 200 -0.35 -4.58 -17.35
N LEU A 201 -1.63 -4.95 -17.50
CA LEU A 201 -2.67 -4.05 -18.03
C LEU A 201 -2.87 -2.83 -17.14
N LYS A 202 -3.03 -3.03 -15.82
CA LYS A 202 -3.13 -1.94 -14.84
C LYS A 202 -1.90 -1.04 -14.84
N ARG A 203 -0.70 -1.64 -14.90
CA ARG A 203 0.56 -0.89 -14.99
C ARG A 203 0.60 -0.01 -16.22
N GLN A 204 0.22 -0.53 -17.39
CA GLN A 204 0.18 0.25 -18.63
C GLN A 204 -0.80 1.43 -18.51
N ARG A 205 -1.99 1.18 -17.98
CA ARG A 205 -3.00 2.23 -17.74
C ARG A 205 -2.48 3.31 -16.79
N LEU A 206 -1.80 2.93 -15.71
CA LEU A 206 -1.20 3.90 -14.78
C LEU A 206 -0.08 4.71 -15.42
N TRP A 207 0.69 4.13 -16.36
CA TRP A 207 1.65 4.90 -17.16
C TRP A 207 0.97 5.94 -18.05
N ASP A 208 -0.15 5.59 -18.67
CA ASP A 208 -0.92 6.53 -19.49
C ASP A 208 -1.49 7.66 -18.62
N VAL A 209 -1.99 7.34 -17.42
CA VAL A 209 -2.45 8.32 -16.43
C VAL A 209 -1.30 9.18 -15.92
N TYR A 210 -0.14 8.59 -15.63
CA TYR A 210 1.07 9.31 -15.22
C TYR A 210 1.45 10.38 -16.26
N ASN A 211 1.48 10.01 -17.54
CA ASN A 211 1.79 10.92 -18.62
C ASN A 211 0.76 12.05 -18.72
N LYS A 212 -0.55 11.74 -18.60
CA LYS A 212 -1.62 12.75 -18.58
C LYS A 212 -1.44 13.74 -17.42
N ILE A 213 -1.10 13.26 -16.21
CA ILE A 213 -0.86 14.13 -15.05
C ILE A 213 0.37 15.01 -15.30
N PHE A 214 1.46 14.43 -15.80
CA PHE A 214 2.68 15.16 -16.13
C PHE A 214 2.43 16.27 -17.15
N ASP A 215 1.78 15.95 -18.28
CA ASP A 215 1.45 16.92 -19.32
C ASP A 215 0.50 18.02 -18.80
N GLY A 216 -0.44 17.66 -17.92
CA GLY A 216 -1.33 18.61 -17.24
C GLY A 216 -0.59 19.58 -16.31
N ILE A 217 0.44 19.11 -15.60
CA ILE A 217 1.31 19.96 -14.76
C ILE A 217 2.11 20.92 -15.63
N GLU A 218 2.77 20.43 -16.68
CA GLU A 218 3.61 21.24 -17.57
C GLU A 218 2.80 22.33 -18.29
N SER A 219 1.59 21.99 -18.73
CA SER A 219 0.69 22.92 -19.41
C SER A 219 -0.18 23.78 -18.48
N LYS A 220 -0.10 23.55 -17.15
CA LYS A 220 -1.00 24.12 -16.12
C LYS A 220 -2.48 23.83 -16.36
N ASN A 221 -2.80 22.81 -17.15
CA ASN A 221 -4.14 22.26 -17.35
C ASN A 221 -4.28 20.98 -16.54
N TYR A 222 -4.41 21.13 -15.22
CA TYR A 222 -4.45 19.98 -14.30
C TYR A 222 -5.60 19.03 -14.63
N VAL A 223 -5.27 17.75 -14.80
CA VAL A 223 -6.23 16.69 -15.15
C VAL A 223 -6.89 16.04 -13.93
N LEU A 224 -6.37 16.32 -12.73
CA LEU A 224 -6.94 15.86 -11.48
C LEU A 224 -7.75 16.97 -10.81
N LYS A 225 -8.92 16.62 -10.33
CA LYS A 225 -9.70 17.40 -9.36
C LYS A 225 -9.56 16.78 -7.98
N PHE A 226 -9.79 17.56 -6.94
CA PHE A 226 -9.71 17.07 -5.57
C PHE A 226 -10.65 17.82 -4.64
N GLU A 227 -10.92 17.19 -3.50
CA GLU A 227 -11.59 17.79 -2.36
C GLU A 227 -10.80 17.49 -1.08
N SER A 228 -10.68 18.50 -0.22
CA SER A 228 -10.09 18.36 1.11
C SER A 228 -11.17 18.07 2.16
N PHE A 229 -10.83 17.21 3.12
CA PHE A 229 -11.71 16.81 4.20
C PHE A 229 -11.16 17.36 5.53
N PRO A 230 -11.98 18.02 6.35
CA PRO A 230 -11.54 18.71 7.57
C PRO A 230 -11.21 17.77 8.75
N THR A 231 -10.79 16.55 8.48
CA THR A 231 -10.72 15.48 9.47
C THR A 231 -9.53 14.58 9.20
N GLY A 232 -8.66 14.49 10.19
CA GLY A 232 -7.50 13.61 10.23
C GLY A 232 -6.67 13.98 11.45
N ALA A 233 -6.45 13.04 12.36
CA ALA A 233 -5.58 13.28 13.49
C ALA A 233 -4.15 13.60 13.01
N ALA A 234 -3.49 14.57 13.61
CA ALA A 234 -2.08 14.84 13.31
C ALA A 234 -1.18 13.70 13.83
N GLY A 235 0.01 13.57 13.26
CA GLY A 235 1.02 12.58 13.62
C GLY A 235 1.06 11.32 12.74
N PHE A 236 0.48 11.34 11.54
CA PHE A 236 0.57 10.21 10.60
C PHE A 236 0.54 10.64 9.13
N CYS A 237 0.91 9.77 8.20
CA CYS A 237 0.66 9.99 6.78
C CYS A 237 0.29 8.69 6.07
N PHE A 238 -0.39 8.85 4.95
CA PHE A 238 -0.93 7.78 4.13
C PHE A 238 -1.11 8.28 2.70
N THR A 239 -0.75 7.47 1.71
CA THR A 239 -1.02 7.74 0.29
C THR A 239 -1.47 6.49 -0.42
N ALA A 240 -2.51 6.59 -1.23
CA ALA A 240 -3.01 5.51 -2.05
C ALA A 240 -3.32 6.00 -3.47
N CYS A 241 -3.04 5.15 -4.45
CA CYS A 241 -3.51 5.28 -5.83
C CYS A 241 -4.27 4.00 -6.15
N VAL A 242 -5.57 4.13 -6.42
CA VAL A 242 -6.48 3.01 -6.64
C VAL A 242 -7.00 3.08 -8.06
N ASP A 243 -6.70 2.03 -8.83
CA ASP A 243 -7.26 1.81 -10.16
C ASP A 243 -8.53 0.97 -10.03
N LEU A 244 -9.67 1.61 -10.28
CA LEU A 244 -11.01 1.03 -10.22
C LEU A 244 -11.60 0.79 -11.62
N THR A 245 -10.79 0.93 -12.67
CA THR A 245 -11.22 0.76 -14.05
C THR A 245 -11.69 -0.66 -14.29
N LYS A 246 -12.91 -0.82 -14.81
CA LYS A 246 -13.45 -2.12 -15.23
C LYS A 246 -12.94 -2.48 -16.63
N ASP A 247 -12.93 -3.77 -16.94
CA ASP A 247 -12.39 -4.27 -18.21
C ASP A 247 -13.12 -3.73 -19.46
N GLU A 248 -14.39 -3.33 -19.31
CA GLU A 248 -15.21 -2.75 -20.39
C GLU A 248 -15.08 -1.22 -20.52
N GLU A 249 -14.38 -0.55 -19.60
CA GLU A 249 -14.26 0.91 -19.58
C GLU A 249 -13.07 1.38 -20.43
N GLU A 250 -13.33 2.24 -21.41
CA GLU A 250 -12.29 2.87 -22.22
C GLU A 250 -11.51 3.93 -21.43
N ASP A 251 -12.22 4.68 -20.57
CA ASP A 251 -11.62 5.72 -19.74
C ASP A 251 -11.13 5.16 -18.40
N PRO A 252 -9.90 5.51 -17.96
CA PRO A 252 -9.38 5.06 -16.69
C PRO A 252 -10.16 5.69 -15.52
N CYS A 253 -10.48 4.87 -14.53
CA CYS A 253 -11.11 5.27 -13.27
C CYS A 253 -10.09 5.23 -12.12
N ILE A 254 -9.48 6.38 -11.82
CA ILE A 254 -8.42 6.49 -10.80
C ILE A 254 -8.85 7.40 -9.66
N ILE A 255 -8.67 6.90 -8.43
CA ILE A 255 -8.83 7.67 -7.19
C ILE A 255 -7.53 7.67 -6.40
N TYR A 256 -7.20 8.82 -5.84
CA TYR A 256 -6.14 9.01 -4.86
C TYR A 256 -6.75 9.36 -3.52
N ALA A 257 -6.28 8.72 -2.46
CA ALA A 257 -6.68 9.03 -1.09
C ALA A 257 -5.40 9.28 -0.29
N CYS A 258 -5.28 10.50 0.25
CA CYS A 258 -4.05 10.96 0.85
C CYS A 258 -4.32 11.65 2.19
N LYS A 259 -3.40 11.44 3.13
CA LYS A 259 -3.29 12.17 4.38
C LYS A 259 -1.85 12.58 4.59
N LEU A 260 -1.58 13.88 4.69
CA LEU A 260 -0.24 14.44 4.81
C LEU A 260 -0.17 15.44 5.98
N ASP A 261 0.84 15.29 6.83
CA ASP A 261 1.15 16.29 7.87
C ASP A 261 2.22 17.26 7.39
N LEU A 262 1.75 18.41 6.91
CA LEU A 262 2.60 19.54 6.55
C LEU A 262 3.00 20.32 7.78
N LYS A 263 3.95 21.25 7.62
CA LYS A 263 4.50 22.05 8.73
C LYS A 263 3.43 22.89 9.43
N SER A 264 2.48 23.44 8.67
CA SER A 264 1.45 24.35 9.15
C SER A 264 0.03 23.79 9.10
N SER A 265 -0.17 22.60 8.55
CA SER A 265 -1.50 21.99 8.40
C SER A 265 -1.44 20.47 8.31
N SER A 266 -2.57 19.83 8.61
CA SER A 266 -2.78 18.40 8.37
C SER A 266 -3.84 18.28 7.29
N GLU A 267 -3.44 17.76 6.13
CA GLU A 267 -4.27 17.72 4.93
C GLU A 267 -4.76 16.29 4.68
N THR A 268 -6.06 16.09 4.70
CA THR A 268 -6.72 14.89 4.18
C THR A 268 -7.42 15.26 2.89
N PHE A 269 -7.13 14.56 1.79
CA PHE A 269 -7.78 14.85 0.52
C PHE A 269 -8.00 13.61 -0.32
N VAL A 270 -9.01 13.69 -1.19
CA VAL A 270 -9.27 12.69 -2.23
C VAL A 270 -9.18 13.40 -3.57
N ALA A 271 -8.37 12.85 -4.47
CA ALA A 271 -8.26 13.34 -5.84
C ALA A 271 -8.75 12.28 -6.84
N TYR A 272 -9.23 12.73 -8.00
CA TYR A 272 -9.75 11.86 -9.04
C TYR A 272 -9.41 12.43 -10.42
N LEU A 273 -9.31 11.56 -11.42
CA LEU A 273 -9.15 11.98 -12.81
C LEU A 273 -10.42 12.67 -13.30
N ASP A 274 -10.33 13.84 -13.93
CA ASP A 274 -11.49 14.63 -14.34
C ASP A 274 -12.24 14.01 -15.54
N ASN A 275 -12.95 12.91 -15.27
CA ASN A 275 -13.85 12.22 -16.18
C ASN A 275 -15.08 11.71 -15.42
N ALA A 276 -16.13 11.32 -16.16
CA ALA A 276 -17.42 10.98 -15.58
C ALA A 276 -17.36 9.76 -14.64
N ILE A 277 -16.56 8.75 -14.98
CA ILE A 277 -16.49 7.49 -14.24
C ILE A 277 -15.75 7.71 -12.90
N SER A 278 -14.59 8.35 -12.94
CA SER A 278 -13.81 8.67 -11.73
C SER A 278 -14.57 9.62 -10.82
N LYS A 279 -15.30 10.59 -11.39
CA LYS A 279 -16.16 11.49 -10.60
C LYS A 279 -17.25 10.73 -9.86
N LYS A 280 -17.93 9.79 -10.53
CA LYS A 280 -18.95 8.96 -9.88
C LYS A 280 -18.37 8.14 -8.72
N MET A 281 -17.21 7.50 -8.93
CA MET A 281 -16.55 6.73 -7.88
C MET A 281 -16.05 7.62 -6.74
N PHE A 282 -15.60 8.83 -7.05
CA PHE A 282 -15.28 9.85 -6.06
C PHE A 282 -16.50 10.23 -5.23
N ASP A 283 -17.64 10.55 -5.85
CA ASP A 283 -18.88 10.92 -5.16
C ASP A 283 -19.38 9.77 -4.24
N ASP A 284 -19.19 8.52 -4.64
CA ASP A 284 -19.51 7.36 -3.81
C ASP A 284 -18.51 7.19 -2.65
N PHE A 285 -17.20 7.38 -2.89
CA PHE A 285 -16.16 7.31 -1.86
C PHE A 285 -16.37 8.38 -0.79
N THR A 286 -16.66 9.62 -1.18
CA THR A 286 -16.71 10.79 -0.28
C THR A 286 -17.96 10.83 0.58
N ARG A 287 -19.06 10.20 0.13
CA ARG A 287 -20.31 10.05 0.90
C ARG A 287 -20.09 9.50 2.31
N CYS A 288 -19.14 8.56 2.45
CA CYS A 288 -18.74 7.97 3.73
C CYS A 288 -17.23 8.04 3.91
N HIS A 289 -16.59 9.18 3.57
CA HIS A 289 -15.14 9.31 3.45
C HIS A 289 -14.34 8.70 4.62
N GLN A 290 -14.72 8.91 5.88
CA GLN A 290 -14.01 8.34 7.03
C GLN A 290 -13.95 6.80 6.99
N ILE A 291 -15.07 6.15 6.65
CA ILE A 291 -15.18 4.70 6.54
C ILE A 291 -14.40 4.21 5.31
N SER A 292 -14.56 4.88 4.17
CA SER A 292 -13.85 4.55 2.93
C SER A 292 -12.33 4.64 3.11
N PHE A 293 -11.85 5.71 3.77
CA PHE A 293 -10.45 5.85 4.15
C PHE A 293 -10.00 4.78 5.13
N GLY A 294 -10.77 4.51 6.18
CA GLY A 294 -10.43 3.48 7.18
C GLY A 294 -10.26 2.09 6.56
N LEU A 295 -11.17 1.70 5.65
CA LEU A 295 -11.03 0.47 4.88
C LEU A 295 -9.77 0.49 4.00
N LEU A 296 -9.54 1.57 3.27
CA LEU A 296 -8.38 1.67 2.40
C LEU A 296 -7.05 1.63 3.17
N MET A 297 -7.00 2.30 4.33
CA MET A 297 -5.85 2.25 5.25
C MET A 297 -5.64 0.85 5.83
N TYR A 298 -6.69 0.09 6.09
CA TYR A 298 -6.58 -1.29 6.55
C TYR A 298 -6.00 -2.22 5.48
N THR A 299 -6.50 -2.10 4.25
CA THR A 299 -6.04 -2.89 3.10
C THR A 299 -4.63 -2.49 2.68
N LEU A 300 -4.27 -1.21 2.77
CA LEU A 300 -2.96 -0.68 2.41
C LEU A 300 -2.13 -0.28 3.64
N LYS A 301 -2.29 -1.01 4.74
CA LYS A 301 -1.68 -0.66 6.03
C LYS A 301 -0.16 -0.59 6.03
N SER A 302 0.51 -1.26 5.09
CA SER A 302 1.95 -1.13 4.86
C SER A 302 2.38 0.27 4.43
N LYS A 303 1.45 1.08 3.91
CA LYS A 303 1.66 2.49 3.54
C LYS A 303 1.42 3.46 4.70
N LEU A 304 0.95 2.98 5.85
CA LEU A 304 0.76 3.82 7.03
C LEU A 304 2.10 4.12 7.69
N ILE A 305 2.30 5.41 7.98
CA ILE A 305 3.47 5.91 8.68
C ILE A 305 3.00 6.80 9.82
N PHE A 306 3.52 6.53 11.01
CA PHE A 306 3.15 7.23 12.22
C PHE A 306 4.36 7.93 12.85
N SER A 307 4.08 9.02 13.54
CA SER A 307 4.92 9.48 14.63
C SER A 307 4.85 8.51 15.81
N GLU A 308 5.86 8.52 16.67
CA GLU A 308 5.85 7.70 17.89
C GLU A 308 4.67 8.04 18.80
N ASN A 309 4.34 9.33 18.92
CA ASN A 309 3.23 9.80 19.76
C ASN A 309 1.88 9.36 19.22
N PHE A 310 1.70 9.40 17.90
CA PHE A 310 0.45 8.91 17.30
C PHE A 310 0.34 7.39 17.44
N ALA A 311 1.42 6.65 17.17
CA ALA A 311 1.44 5.20 17.36
C ALA A 311 1.14 4.79 18.80
N SER A 312 1.58 5.54 19.81
CA SER A 312 1.26 5.24 21.21
C SER A 312 -0.18 5.59 21.60
N TYR A 313 -0.82 6.52 20.88
CA TYR A 313 -2.22 6.90 21.09
C TYR A 313 -3.20 5.86 20.53
N ILE A 314 -2.84 5.15 19.45
CA ILE A 314 -3.71 4.10 18.89
C ILE A 314 -3.95 3.01 19.96
N SER A 315 -5.22 2.73 20.24
CA SER A 315 -5.62 1.74 21.25
C SER A 315 -5.14 0.33 20.89
N ALA A 316 -4.94 -0.51 21.90
CA ALA A 316 -4.54 -1.90 21.72
C ALA A 316 -5.50 -2.67 20.79
N ASP A 317 -6.81 -2.43 20.91
CA ASP A 317 -7.83 -3.07 20.08
C ASP A 317 -7.69 -2.69 18.60
N VAL A 318 -7.42 -1.41 18.31
CA VAL A 318 -7.21 -0.96 16.93
C VAL A 318 -5.91 -1.53 16.37
N LYS A 319 -4.84 -1.59 17.19
CA LYS A 319 -3.59 -2.24 16.79
C LYS A 319 -3.79 -3.73 16.49
N GLU A 320 -4.55 -4.45 17.30
CA GLU A 320 -4.85 -5.86 17.07
C GLU A 320 -5.52 -6.08 15.70
N VAL A 321 -6.46 -5.19 15.34
CA VAL A 321 -7.08 -5.22 14.01
C VAL A 321 -6.05 -4.91 12.93
N LEU A 322 -5.28 -3.81 13.06
CA LEU A 322 -4.26 -3.42 12.07
C LEU A 322 -3.15 -4.48 11.89
N TYR A 323 -2.87 -5.29 12.91
CA TYR A 323 -1.85 -6.33 12.83
C TYR A 323 -2.30 -7.57 12.07
N LYS A 324 -3.61 -7.75 11.86
CA LYS A 324 -4.15 -8.86 11.10
C LYS A 324 -3.96 -8.64 9.59
N ASP A 325 -3.61 -9.72 8.90
CA ASP A 325 -3.56 -9.75 7.44
C ASP A 325 -4.97 -9.59 6.86
N GLU A 326 -5.13 -8.69 5.90
CA GLU A 326 -6.42 -8.32 5.33
C GLU A 326 -7.04 -9.42 4.47
N GLU A 327 -6.23 -10.31 3.88
CA GLU A 327 -6.73 -11.43 3.08
C GLU A 327 -7.25 -12.57 3.97
N LEU A 328 -6.64 -12.75 5.14
CA LEU A 328 -7.01 -13.80 6.10
C LEU A 328 -8.10 -13.35 7.08
N TYR A 329 -8.17 -12.05 7.38
CA TYR A 329 -9.05 -11.49 8.40
C TYR A 329 -9.86 -10.32 7.83
N PRO A 330 -10.88 -10.59 7.00
CA PRO A 330 -11.76 -9.54 6.53
C PRO A 330 -12.41 -8.84 7.72
N VAL A 331 -12.36 -7.51 7.71
CA VAL A 331 -12.92 -6.68 8.78
C VAL A 331 -14.42 -6.48 8.59
N GLY A 332 -15.17 -6.56 9.69
CA GLY A 332 -16.59 -6.26 9.71
C GLY A 332 -16.87 -4.77 10.01
N PRO A 333 -18.16 -4.36 10.00
CA PRO A 333 -18.55 -2.97 10.23
C PRO A 333 -18.04 -2.37 11.55
N ILE A 334 -17.92 -3.18 12.60
CA ILE A 334 -17.42 -2.74 13.91
C ILE A 334 -15.92 -2.42 13.84
N GLN A 335 -15.13 -3.31 13.24
CA GLN A 335 -13.69 -3.08 13.05
C GLN A 335 -13.45 -1.87 12.13
N HIS A 336 -14.25 -1.70 11.08
CA HIS A 336 -14.22 -0.49 10.24
C HIS A 336 -14.44 0.77 11.04
N TYR A 337 -15.43 0.78 11.92
CA TYR A 337 -15.71 1.91 12.79
C TYR A 337 -14.49 2.22 13.68
N PHE A 338 -13.91 1.21 14.34
CA PHE A 338 -12.73 1.41 15.21
C PHE A 338 -11.53 2.01 14.48
N ILE A 339 -11.19 1.47 13.30
CA ILE A 339 -10.11 2.01 12.47
C ILE A 339 -10.41 3.46 12.11
N SER A 340 -11.61 3.72 11.58
CA SER A 340 -12.01 5.06 11.15
C SER A 340 -11.93 6.08 12.29
N THR A 341 -12.41 5.72 13.48
CA THR A 341 -12.34 6.61 14.65
C THR A 341 -10.89 6.87 15.10
N ALA A 342 -10.01 5.87 15.05
CA ALA A 342 -8.62 6.04 15.48
C ALA A 342 -7.84 7.06 14.61
N PHE A 343 -8.20 7.19 13.33
CA PHE A 343 -7.53 8.07 12.38
C PHE A 343 -8.23 9.41 12.17
N PHE A 344 -9.55 9.48 12.37
CA PHE A 344 -10.36 10.64 12.00
C PHE A 344 -11.13 11.29 13.17
N SER A 345 -11.13 10.70 14.36
CA SER A 345 -11.60 11.37 15.57
C SER A 345 -10.49 12.24 16.15
N ASN A 346 -10.78 13.49 16.50
CA ASN A 346 -9.79 14.40 17.07
C ASN A 346 -9.22 13.84 18.38
N PRO A 347 -7.89 13.82 18.55
CA PRO A 347 -7.26 13.55 19.83
C PRO A 347 -7.32 14.79 20.74
N THR A 348 -8.53 15.24 21.07
CA THR A 348 -8.84 16.23 22.12
C THR A 348 -10.30 15.93 22.52
N GLU A 349 -10.66 15.42 23.69
CA GLU A 349 -10.21 15.69 25.06
C GLU A 349 -10.27 14.41 25.93
N PRO A 350 -9.51 14.30 27.03
CA PRO A 350 -9.81 13.35 28.11
C PRO A 350 -11.18 13.59 28.76
#